data_AF-A0A534JKQ4-F1
#
_entry.id   AF-A0A534JKQ4-F1
#
_cell.length_a   1.000
_cell.length_b   1.000
_cell.length_c   1.000
_cell.angle_alpha   90.00
_cell.angle_beta   90.00
_cell.angle_gamma   90.00
#
_symmetry.space_group_name_H-M   'P 1'
#
loop_
_entity.id
_entity.type
_entity.pdbx_description
1 polymer ?
#
loop_
_entity_poly.entity_id
_entity_poly.type
_entity_poly.pdbx_seq_one_letter_code
_entity_poly.pdbx_strand_id
1 'polypeptide(L)'
;MVDLAFGATAMASIFAIVDPLGVVPFFSVLTEDLNAAQKQDIVSKACLTATITLGVFAVFGQWIFAGFGFTIPAFKIAGGVLLFGVALEMLNGERSRSRLTPQEREETLEREEVSVVPLGIPLLAGPGAITTVMIYMTAPVLDPADKLFVFAGILVSVLSAFVLLHNADRIFRKIGRTGTRAIGRVMGLLLAAIAVQFLIDGIVAAAQMKGLLG
;
A
#
# COMPACT_ATOMS: atom_id res chain seq x y z
N MET A 1 -12.51 -30.52 6.97
CA MET A 1 -12.96 -30.24 5.58
C MET A 1 -12.70 -28.77 5.39
N VAL A 2 -12.00 -28.44 4.32
CA VAL A 2 -11.64 -27.07 3.99
C VAL A 2 -12.90 -26.23 3.75
N ASP A 3 -12.99 -25.07 4.40
CA ASP A 3 -14.12 -24.15 4.25
C ASP A 3 -13.86 -23.21 3.06
N LEU A 4 -14.46 -23.56 1.91
CA LEU A 4 -14.36 -22.75 0.70
C LEU A 4 -15.03 -21.37 0.83
N ALA A 5 -16.04 -21.22 1.68
CA ALA A 5 -16.71 -19.93 1.87
C ALA A 5 -15.80 -18.97 2.65
N PHE A 6 -15.13 -19.47 3.69
CA PHE A 6 -14.06 -18.74 4.36
C PHE A 6 -12.95 -18.37 3.37
N GLY A 7 -12.46 -19.34 2.60
CA GLY A 7 -11.40 -19.11 1.62
C GLY A 7 -11.74 -18.03 0.59
N ALA A 8 -12.93 -18.11 -0.01
CA ALA A 8 -13.38 -17.13 -1.00
C ALA A 8 -13.54 -15.72 -0.40
N THR A 9 -14.09 -15.60 0.80
CA THR A 9 -14.26 -14.30 1.47
C THR A 9 -12.90 -13.70 1.85
N ALA A 10 -11.99 -14.49 2.43
CA ALA A 10 -10.64 -14.03 2.76
C ALA A 10 -9.90 -13.51 1.51
N MET A 11 -9.90 -14.30 0.44
CA MET A 11 -9.24 -13.91 -0.82
C MET A 11 -9.86 -12.65 -1.42
N ALA A 12 -11.20 -12.57 -1.48
CA ALA A 12 -11.89 -11.40 -2.01
C ALA A 12 -11.65 -10.14 -1.17
N SER A 13 -11.68 -10.25 0.16
CA SER A 13 -11.41 -9.12 1.06
C SER A 13 -9.97 -8.62 0.96
N ILE A 14 -8.99 -9.53 0.88
CA ILE A 14 -7.58 -9.15 0.68
C ILE A 14 -7.41 -8.47 -0.68
N PHE A 15 -7.98 -9.03 -1.75
CA PHE A 15 -7.91 -8.45 -3.08
C PHE A 15 -8.54 -7.06 -3.16
N ALA A 16 -9.73 -6.90 -2.58
CA ALA A 16 -10.44 -5.63 -2.55
C ALA A 16 -9.68 -4.55 -1.77
N ILE A 17 -9.02 -4.92 -0.68
CA ILE A 17 -8.31 -3.96 0.17
C ILE A 17 -6.90 -3.64 -0.35
N VAL A 18 -6.19 -4.60 -0.96
CA VAL A 18 -4.91 -4.34 -1.63
C VAL A 18 -5.12 -3.45 -2.87
N ASP A 19 -6.29 -3.51 -3.49
CA ASP A 19 -6.71 -2.70 -4.63
C ASP A 19 -5.62 -2.56 -5.72
N PRO A 20 -5.26 -3.68 -6.38
CA PRO A 20 -4.21 -3.68 -7.39
C PRO A 20 -4.54 -2.80 -8.60
N LEU A 21 -5.81 -2.41 -8.80
CA LEU A 21 -6.22 -1.48 -9.85
C LEU A 21 -6.03 -0.04 -9.41
N GLY A 22 -6.44 0.30 -8.20
CA GLY A 22 -6.31 1.65 -7.63
C GLY A 22 -4.86 2.12 -7.50
N VAL A 23 -3.90 1.20 -7.33
CA VAL A 23 -2.47 1.55 -7.21
C VAL A 23 -1.83 2.01 -8.54
N VAL A 24 -2.39 1.63 -9.69
CA VAL A 24 -1.85 1.94 -11.03
C VAL A 24 -1.68 3.44 -11.31
N PRO A 25 -2.70 4.31 -11.10
CA PRO A 25 -2.52 5.74 -11.33
C PRO A 25 -1.48 6.38 -10.39
N PHE A 26 -1.35 5.92 -9.14
CA PHE A 26 -0.30 6.38 -8.24
C PHE A 26 1.09 6.01 -8.77
N PHE A 27 1.27 4.75 -9.18
CA PHE A 27 2.52 4.30 -9.81
C PHE A 27 2.88 5.15 -11.03
N SER A 28 1.92 5.43 -11.91
CA SER A 28 2.16 6.21 -13.13
C SER A 28 2.63 7.64 -12.82
N VAL A 29 2.14 8.25 -11.74
CA VAL A 29 2.54 9.60 -11.32
C VAL A 29 3.90 9.56 -10.62
N LEU A 30 4.09 8.63 -9.68
CA LEU A 30 5.34 8.50 -8.91
C LEU A 30 6.55 8.18 -9.79
N THR A 31 6.32 7.48 -10.90
CA THR A 31 7.37 7.05 -11.83
C THR A 31 7.41 7.83 -13.14
N GLU A 32 6.75 8.99 -13.23
CA GLU A 32 6.61 9.73 -14.51
C GLU A 32 7.94 10.11 -15.17
N ASP A 33 8.96 10.42 -14.36
CA ASP A 33 10.29 10.85 -14.79
C ASP A 33 11.27 9.69 -15.03
N LEU A 34 10.82 8.43 -14.85
CA LEU A 34 11.67 7.24 -14.90
C LEU A 34 11.59 6.52 -16.24
N ASN A 35 12.71 5.90 -16.63
CA ASN A 35 12.75 5.04 -17.80
C ASN A 35 12.08 3.67 -17.56
N ALA A 36 11.81 2.92 -18.63
CA ALA A 36 11.11 1.65 -18.53
C ALA A 36 11.82 0.62 -17.64
N ALA A 37 13.16 0.54 -17.68
CA ALA A 37 13.92 -0.40 -16.85
C ALA A 37 13.81 -0.05 -15.35
N GLN A 38 13.90 1.24 -15.01
CA GLN A 38 13.71 1.75 -13.65
C GLN A 38 12.32 1.44 -13.12
N LYS A 39 11.29 1.65 -13.94
CA LYS A 39 9.90 1.32 -13.60
C LYS A 39 9.74 -0.16 -13.24
N GLN A 40 10.32 -1.05 -14.04
CA GLN A 40 10.21 -2.49 -13.78
C GLN A 40 10.94 -2.95 -12.52
N ASP A 41 12.08 -2.33 -12.20
CA ASP A 41 12.78 -2.54 -10.94
C ASP A 41 11.89 -2.13 -9.74
N ILE A 42 11.26 -0.94 -9.83
CA ILE A 42 10.33 -0.45 -8.80
C ILE A 42 9.12 -1.39 -8.64
N VAL A 43 8.50 -1.84 -9.74
CA VAL A 43 7.36 -2.77 -9.68
C VAL A 43 7.74 -4.06 -8.96
N SER A 44 8.89 -4.63 -9.31
CA SER A 44 9.38 -5.88 -8.73
C SER A 44 9.66 -5.72 -7.24
N LYS A 45 10.36 -4.65 -6.85
CA LYS A 45 10.68 -4.35 -5.44
C LYS A 45 9.45 -4.01 -4.61
N ALA A 46 8.49 -3.25 -5.17
CA ALA A 46 7.24 -2.92 -4.49
C ALA A 46 6.39 -4.16 -4.23
N CYS A 47 6.24 -5.04 -5.24
CA CYS A 47 5.50 -6.29 -5.09
C CYS A 47 6.20 -7.24 -4.11
N LEU A 48 7.52 -7.32 -4.15
CA LEU A 48 8.30 -8.10 -3.19
C LEU A 48 8.14 -7.57 -1.76
N THR A 49 8.27 -6.25 -1.59
CA THR A 49 8.05 -5.58 -0.30
C THR A 49 6.66 -5.87 0.23
N ALA A 50 5.62 -5.75 -0.61
CA ALA A 50 4.24 -6.03 -0.22
C ALA A 50 4.04 -7.50 0.17
N THR A 51 4.59 -8.44 -0.62
CA THR A 51 4.51 -9.88 -0.34
C THR A 51 5.17 -10.23 0.98
N ILE A 52 6.39 -9.75 1.22
CA ILE A 52 7.13 -10.00 2.46
C ILE A 52 6.39 -9.37 3.63
N THR A 53 5.95 -8.12 3.50
CA THR A 53 5.25 -7.40 4.58
C THR A 53 3.95 -8.10 4.96
N LEU A 54 3.09 -8.39 3.99
CA LEU A 54 1.82 -9.08 4.25
C LEU A 54 2.04 -10.49 4.77
N GLY A 55 3.02 -11.23 4.24
CA GLY A 55 3.38 -12.56 4.73
C GLY A 55 3.89 -12.55 6.17
N VAL A 56 4.77 -11.60 6.50
CA VAL A 56 5.30 -11.42 7.87
C VAL A 56 4.18 -11.06 8.83
N PHE A 57 3.30 -10.11 8.49
CA PHE A 57 2.18 -9.75 9.36
C PHE A 57 1.11 -10.84 9.45
N ALA A 58 0.89 -11.63 8.39
CA ALA A 58 0.00 -12.79 8.43
C ALA A 58 0.48 -13.83 9.45
N VAL A 59 1.79 -14.11 9.52
CA VAL A 59 2.35 -15.13 10.42
C VAL A 59 2.66 -14.56 11.82
N PHE A 60 3.35 -13.44 11.87
CA PHE A 60 3.96 -12.90 13.10
C PHE A 60 3.26 -11.65 13.62
N GLY A 61 2.26 -11.11 12.92
CA GLY A 61 1.69 -9.79 13.22
C GLY A 61 1.17 -9.66 14.65
N GLN A 62 0.50 -10.69 15.18
CA GLN A 62 0.05 -10.69 16.58
C GLN A 62 1.20 -10.60 17.58
N TRP A 63 2.28 -11.36 17.36
CA TRP A 63 3.43 -11.35 18.26
C TRP A 63 4.25 -10.07 18.15
N ILE A 64 4.39 -9.52 16.93
CA ILE A 64 5.01 -8.21 16.72
C ILE A 64 4.24 -7.15 17.53
N PHE A 65 2.91 -7.13 17.40
CA PHE A 65 2.10 -6.13 18.08
C PHE A 65 2.13 -6.30 19.60
N ALA A 66 2.05 -7.54 20.08
CA ALA A 66 2.15 -7.83 21.51
C ALA A 66 3.52 -7.48 22.10
N GLY A 67 4.62 -7.82 21.41
CA GLY A 67 5.98 -7.61 21.91
C GLY A 67 6.38 -6.14 22.03
N PHE A 68 5.93 -5.31 21.08
CA PHE A 68 6.18 -3.86 21.11
C PHE A 68 5.09 -3.05 21.84
N GLY A 69 3.99 -3.69 22.24
CA GLY A 69 2.81 -2.98 22.74
C GLY A 69 2.15 -2.09 21.67
N PHE A 70 2.32 -2.43 20.40
CA PHE A 70 1.72 -1.69 19.28
C PHE A 70 0.26 -2.09 19.11
N THR A 71 -0.55 -1.10 18.75
CA THR A 71 -1.97 -1.28 18.46
C THR A 71 -2.21 -1.07 16.97
N ILE A 72 -3.21 -1.76 16.41
CA ILE A 72 -3.68 -1.50 15.03
C ILE A 72 -4.00 -0.01 14.81
N PRO A 73 -4.68 0.68 15.75
CA PRO A 73 -4.85 2.13 15.71
C PRO A 73 -3.54 2.91 15.49
N ALA A 74 -2.49 2.62 16.25
CA ALA A 74 -1.20 3.31 16.14
C ALA A 74 -0.57 3.09 14.76
N PHE A 75 -0.65 1.87 14.22
CA PHE A 75 -0.14 1.55 12.89
C PHE A 75 -0.91 2.28 11.78
N LYS A 76 -2.25 2.37 11.89
CA LYS A 76 -3.08 3.18 10.98
C LYS A 76 -2.68 4.66 11.00
N ILE A 77 -2.48 5.24 12.19
CA ILE A 77 -2.06 6.63 12.32
C ILE A 77 -0.70 6.85 11.63
N ALA A 78 0.30 6.01 11.93
CA ALA A 78 1.63 6.12 11.35
C ALA A 78 1.62 6.01 9.81
N GLY A 79 0.90 5.01 9.27
CA GLY A 79 0.73 4.86 7.83
C GLY A 79 -0.01 6.05 7.19
N GLY A 80 -1.02 6.59 7.88
CA GLY A 80 -1.72 7.81 7.47
C GLY A 80 -0.79 9.02 7.40
N VAL A 81 0.06 9.26 8.40
CA VAL A 81 1.04 10.35 8.40
C VAL A 81 2.00 10.23 7.19
N LEU A 82 2.53 9.04 6.96
CA LEU A 82 3.44 8.78 5.83
C LEU A 82 2.76 9.05 4.49
N LEU A 83 1.54 8.52 4.28
CA LEU A 83 0.77 8.77 3.05
C LEU A 83 0.45 10.24 2.86
N PHE A 84 0.16 10.97 3.94
CA PHE A 84 -0.11 12.40 3.88
C PHE A 84 1.13 13.16 3.40
N GLY A 85 2.33 12.78 3.85
CA GLY A 85 3.59 13.32 3.36
C GLY A 85 3.74 13.17 1.84
N VAL A 86 3.57 11.94 1.34
CA VAL A 86 3.61 11.67 -0.11
C VAL A 86 2.53 12.45 -0.87
N ALA A 87 1.31 12.50 -0.33
CA ALA A 87 0.22 13.25 -0.93
C ALA A 87 0.57 14.74 -1.07
N LEU A 88 1.17 15.34 -0.04
CA LEU A 88 1.66 16.71 -0.08
C LEU A 88 2.74 16.89 -1.15
N GLU A 89 3.68 15.95 -1.31
CA GLU A 89 4.70 16.01 -2.37
C GLU A 89 4.06 15.99 -3.76
N MET A 90 3.08 15.11 -3.98
CA MET A 90 2.33 15.02 -5.24
C MET A 90 1.53 16.30 -5.54
N LEU A 91 0.88 16.87 -4.52
CA LEU A 91 0.13 18.13 -4.64
C LEU A 91 1.04 19.34 -4.91
N ASN A 92 2.21 19.36 -4.27
CA ASN A 92 3.14 20.46 -4.33
C ASN A 92 3.91 20.56 -5.65
N GLY A 93 3.90 19.51 -6.49
CA GLY A 93 4.30 19.48 -7.89
C GLY A 93 5.51 20.35 -8.29
N GLU A 94 6.62 19.73 -8.67
CA GLU A 94 7.85 20.37 -9.20
C GLU A 94 8.62 21.30 -8.25
N ARG A 95 8.01 21.91 -7.21
CA ARG A 95 8.75 22.81 -6.29
C ARG A 95 9.81 22.12 -5.44
N SER A 96 9.65 20.82 -5.16
CA SER A 96 10.67 20.02 -4.47
C SER A 96 11.77 19.57 -5.46
N ARG A 97 11.39 19.02 -6.63
CA ARG A 97 12.33 18.52 -7.66
C ARG A 97 13.08 19.60 -8.46
N SER A 98 12.60 20.85 -8.49
CA SER A 98 13.30 21.95 -9.19
C SER A 98 14.40 22.63 -8.36
N ARG A 99 14.46 22.34 -7.05
CA ARG A 99 15.53 22.82 -6.15
C ARG A 99 16.68 21.84 -5.98
N LEU A 100 16.51 20.60 -6.43
CA LEU A 100 17.55 19.57 -6.38
C LEU A 100 18.49 19.75 -7.58
N THR A 101 19.78 19.80 -7.29
CA THR A 101 20.85 19.67 -8.28
C THR A 101 20.72 18.33 -9.03
N PRO A 102 21.31 18.17 -10.23
CA PRO A 102 21.28 16.90 -10.97
C PRO A 102 21.79 15.70 -10.13
N GLN A 103 22.72 15.96 -9.22
CA GLN A 103 23.31 14.99 -8.29
C GLN A 103 22.32 14.61 -7.17
N GLU A 104 21.63 15.60 -6.59
CA GLU A 104 20.56 15.37 -5.61
C GLU A 104 19.31 14.74 -6.25
N ARG A 105 19.07 14.88 -7.55
CA ARG A 105 18.00 14.15 -8.27
C ARG A 105 18.30 12.67 -8.42
N GLU A 106 19.58 12.30 -8.53
CA GLU A 106 20.02 10.90 -8.53
C GLU A 106 19.93 10.30 -7.11
N GLU A 107 20.18 11.10 -6.07
CA GLU A 107 20.08 10.68 -4.65
C GLU A 107 18.65 10.71 -4.09
N THR A 108 17.80 11.66 -4.46
CA THR A 108 16.39 11.75 -3.98
C THR A 108 15.46 10.76 -4.69
N LEU A 109 15.93 10.14 -5.77
CA LEU A 109 15.31 8.99 -6.42
C LEU A 109 16.13 7.75 -6.08
N GLU A 110 16.42 7.51 -4.80
CA GLU A 110 16.75 6.16 -4.39
C GLU A 110 15.58 5.28 -4.83
N ARG A 111 15.80 4.50 -5.89
CA ARG A 111 14.80 3.59 -6.48
C ARG A 111 14.23 2.67 -5.40
N GLU A 112 15.04 2.42 -4.38
CA GLU A 112 14.69 1.71 -3.16
C GLU A 112 13.61 2.45 -2.36
N GLU A 113 13.78 3.75 -2.08
CA GLU A 113 12.79 4.56 -1.35
C GLU A 113 11.43 4.50 -2.01
N VAL A 114 11.27 4.84 -3.30
CA VAL A 114 9.93 4.86 -3.95
C VAL A 114 9.30 3.46 -4.03
N SER A 115 10.10 2.41 -4.23
CA SER A 115 9.61 1.04 -4.33
C SER A 115 9.15 0.47 -2.99
N VAL A 116 9.82 0.83 -1.90
CA VAL A 116 9.45 0.42 -0.54
C VAL A 116 8.38 1.35 0.02
N VAL A 117 8.55 2.66 -0.16
CA VAL A 117 7.70 3.74 0.35
C VAL A 117 7.36 4.76 -0.76
N PRO A 118 6.09 4.97 -1.14
CA PRO A 118 4.87 4.42 -0.56
C PRO A 118 4.34 3.17 -1.28
N LEU A 119 4.93 2.74 -2.41
CA LEU A 119 4.33 1.73 -3.30
C LEU A 119 4.19 0.36 -2.63
N GLY A 120 5.28 -0.18 -2.09
CA GLY A 120 5.25 -1.42 -1.31
C GLY A 120 4.45 -1.24 -0.02
N ILE A 121 4.87 -0.28 0.81
CA ILE A 121 4.21 0.14 2.05
C ILE A 121 4.04 1.65 2.01
N PRO A 122 2.84 2.21 2.25
CA PRO A 122 1.62 1.56 2.66
C PRO A 122 0.54 1.46 1.55
N LEU A 123 0.87 1.60 0.26
CA LEU A 123 -0.13 1.47 -0.81
C LEU A 123 -0.56 0.02 -1.02
N LEU A 124 0.37 -0.90 -1.32
CA LEU A 124 0.03 -2.32 -1.51
C LEU A 124 -0.13 -3.06 -0.17
N ALA A 125 0.82 -2.90 0.74
CA ALA A 125 0.79 -3.48 2.08
C ALA A 125 0.41 -2.43 3.14
N GLY A 126 -0.75 -1.79 2.92
CA GLY A 126 -1.25 -0.77 3.83
C GLY A 126 -1.80 -1.31 5.15
N PRO A 127 -2.07 -0.43 6.13
CA PRO A 127 -2.70 -0.78 7.39
C PRO A 127 -3.98 -1.59 7.23
N GLY A 128 -4.80 -1.29 6.21
CA GLY A 128 -5.99 -2.08 5.87
C GLY A 128 -5.64 -3.51 5.49
N ALA A 129 -4.74 -3.70 4.53
CA ALA A 129 -4.32 -5.03 4.07
C ALA A 129 -3.66 -5.84 5.18
N ILE A 130 -2.76 -5.22 5.97
CA ILE A 130 -2.11 -5.83 7.13
C ILE A 130 -3.15 -6.27 8.18
N THR A 131 -4.11 -5.39 8.51
CA THR A 131 -5.17 -5.73 9.45
C THR A 131 -6.04 -6.87 8.94
N THR A 132 -6.41 -6.84 7.66
CA THR A 132 -7.23 -7.89 7.04
C THR A 132 -6.53 -9.24 7.09
N VAL A 133 -5.26 -9.35 6.68
CA VAL A 133 -4.54 -10.62 6.74
C VAL A 133 -4.38 -11.11 8.18
N MET A 134 -4.14 -10.21 9.14
CA MET A 134 -4.08 -10.56 10.56
C MET A 134 -5.43 -11.08 11.08
N ILE A 135 -6.55 -10.44 10.73
CA ILE A 135 -7.89 -10.88 11.14
C ILE A 135 -8.18 -12.28 10.61
N TYR A 136 -7.95 -12.54 9.32
CA TYR A 136 -8.21 -13.86 8.74
C TYR A 136 -7.25 -14.94 9.26
N MET A 137 -5.99 -14.60 9.58
CA MET A 137 -5.03 -15.56 10.17
C MET A 137 -5.36 -15.95 11.61
N THR A 138 -6.12 -15.10 12.30
CA THR A 138 -6.47 -15.26 13.72
C THR A 138 -7.92 -15.66 13.91
N ALA A 139 -8.71 -15.68 12.83
CA ALA A 139 -10.07 -16.17 12.82
C ALA A 139 -10.12 -17.64 13.28
N PRO A 140 -11.14 -18.01 14.07
CA PRO A 140 -11.37 -19.41 14.41
C PRO A 140 -11.78 -20.16 13.14
N VAL A 141 -10.99 -21.17 12.76
CA VAL A 141 -11.23 -22.04 11.60
C VAL A 141 -11.32 -23.49 12.02
N LEU A 142 -12.10 -24.27 11.28
CA LEU A 142 -12.28 -25.71 11.55
C LEU A 142 -11.06 -26.52 11.10
N ASP A 143 -10.42 -26.11 10.01
CA ASP A 143 -9.25 -26.77 9.44
C ASP A 143 -8.07 -25.77 9.38
N PRO A 144 -6.91 -26.04 9.97
CA PRO A 144 -5.74 -25.17 9.84
C PRO A 144 -5.33 -24.90 8.39
N ALA A 145 -5.67 -25.81 7.46
CA ALA A 145 -5.44 -25.62 6.03
C ALA A 145 -6.21 -24.43 5.45
N ASP A 146 -7.30 -23.97 6.07
CA ASP A 146 -8.07 -22.80 5.63
C ASP A 146 -7.22 -21.53 5.62
N LYS A 147 -6.18 -21.45 6.46
CA LYS A 147 -5.25 -20.32 6.50
C LYS A 147 -4.42 -20.20 5.21
N LEU A 148 -4.28 -21.26 4.42
CA LEU A 148 -3.61 -21.19 3.11
C LEU A 148 -4.34 -20.27 2.13
N PHE A 149 -5.66 -20.07 2.28
CA PHE A 149 -6.39 -19.11 1.45
C PHE A 149 -5.99 -17.66 1.70
N VAL A 150 -5.49 -17.33 2.90
CA VAL A 150 -4.95 -15.98 3.17
C VAL A 150 -3.71 -15.76 2.31
N PHE A 151 -2.78 -16.71 2.29
CA PHE A 151 -1.57 -16.63 1.46
C PHE A 151 -1.91 -16.65 -0.03
N ALA A 152 -2.90 -17.46 -0.44
CA ALA A 152 -3.41 -17.44 -1.81
C ALA A 152 -4.00 -16.07 -2.17
N GLY A 153 -4.75 -15.44 -1.27
CA GLY A 153 -5.30 -14.10 -1.44
C GLY A 153 -4.21 -13.03 -1.59
N ILE A 154 -3.19 -13.07 -0.73
CA ILE A 154 -2.00 -12.20 -0.84
C ILE A 154 -1.34 -12.38 -2.20
N LEU A 155 -1.05 -13.63 -2.57
CA LEU A 155 -0.36 -13.95 -3.83
C LEU A 155 -1.16 -13.48 -5.05
N VAL A 156 -2.46 -13.77 -5.11
CA VAL A 156 -3.33 -13.34 -6.22
C VAL A 156 -3.38 -11.82 -6.32
N SER A 157 -3.48 -11.13 -5.18
CA SER A 157 -3.56 -9.65 -5.15
C SER A 157 -2.26 -9.02 -5.62
N VAL A 158 -1.11 -9.49 -5.12
CA VAL A 158 0.20 -8.96 -5.50
C VAL A 158 0.56 -9.34 -6.94
N LEU A 159 0.26 -10.55 -7.40
CA LEU A 159 0.47 -10.93 -8.81
C LEU A 159 -0.38 -10.07 -9.74
N SER A 160 -1.62 -9.78 -9.35
CA SER A 160 -2.50 -8.89 -10.10
C SER A 160 -1.93 -7.46 -10.15
N ALA A 161 -1.44 -6.94 -9.01
CA ALA A 161 -0.73 -5.66 -8.96
C ALA A 161 0.49 -5.67 -9.88
N PHE A 162 1.34 -6.70 -9.80
CA PHE A 162 2.53 -6.84 -10.64
C PHE A 162 2.18 -6.77 -12.12
N VAL A 163 1.19 -7.54 -12.58
CA VAL A 163 0.76 -7.54 -13.99
C VAL A 163 0.21 -6.16 -14.41
N LEU A 164 -0.61 -5.53 -13.58
CA LEU A 164 -1.20 -4.23 -13.89
C LEU A 164 -0.14 -3.12 -13.92
N LEU A 165 0.74 -3.08 -12.93
CA LEU A 165 1.83 -2.12 -12.82
C LEU A 165 2.86 -2.29 -13.94
N HIS A 166 3.22 -3.54 -14.27
CA HIS A 166 4.10 -3.85 -15.40
C HIS A 166 3.57 -3.30 -16.72
N ASN A 167 2.24 -3.29 -16.89
CA ASN A 167 1.55 -2.77 -18.06
C ASN A 167 1.07 -1.31 -17.91
N ALA A 168 1.36 -0.63 -16.80
CA ALA A 168 0.85 0.71 -16.50
C ALA A 168 1.21 1.73 -17.59
N ASP A 169 2.42 1.64 -18.15
CA ASP A 169 2.85 2.53 -19.24
C ASP A 169 1.96 2.40 -20.49
N ARG A 170 1.42 1.21 -20.77
CA ARG A 170 0.47 1.03 -21.90
C ARG A 170 -0.89 1.67 -21.60
N ILE A 171 -1.30 1.63 -20.33
CA ILE A 171 -2.56 2.22 -19.85
C ILE A 171 -2.48 3.74 -19.90
N PHE A 172 -1.33 4.33 -19.55
CA PHE A 172 -1.15 5.78 -19.40
C PHE A 172 -0.40 6.48 -20.56
N ARG A 173 0.04 5.74 -21.61
CA ARG A 173 0.83 6.26 -22.75
C ARG A 173 0.22 7.48 -23.47
N LYS A 174 -1.10 7.65 -23.42
CA LYS A 174 -1.84 8.68 -24.18
C LYS A 174 -1.97 10.03 -23.48
N ILE A 175 -1.55 10.14 -22.21
CA ILE A 175 -1.93 11.26 -21.35
C ILE A 175 -1.01 12.49 -21.49
N GLY A 176 0.24 12.30 -21.92
CA GLY A 176 1.20 13.39 -22.13
C GLY A 176 1.59 14.13 -20.84
N ARG A 177 2.66 14.95 -20.89
CA ARG A 177 3.22 15.62 -19.68
C ARG A 177 2.20 16.49 -18.93
N THR A 178 1.40 17.27 -19.65
CA THR A 178 0.38 18.15 -19.04
C THR A 178 -0.73 17.35 -18.35
N GLY A 179 -1.15 16.24 -18.97
CA GLY A 179 -2.16 15.36 -18.38
C GLY A 179 -1.63 14.64 -17.14
N THR A 180 -0.37 14.18 -17.14
CA THR A 180 0.23 13.52 -15.98
C THR A 180 0.30 14.46 -14.78
N ARG A 181 0.65 15.74 -14.97
CA ARG A 181 0.63 16.74 -13.88
C ARG A 181 -0.77 16.98 -13.32
N ALA A 182 -1.77 17.09 -14.18
CA ALA A 182 -3.16 17.29 -13.75
C ALA A 182 -3.66 16.07 -12.97
N ILE A 183 -3.43 14.86 -13.49
CA ILE A 183 -3.76 13.60 -12.82
C ILE A 183 -2.97 13.47 -11.51
N GLY A 184 -1.70 13.85 -11.48
CA GLY A 184 -0.87 13.81 -10.28
C GLY A 184 -1.43 14.66 -9.15
N ARG A 185 -1.98 15.85 -9.45
CA ARG A 185 -2.69 16.65 -8.45
C ARG A 185 -3.98 15.99 -7.96
N VAL A 186 -4.77 15.41 -8.86
CA VAL A 186 -5.99 14.69 -8.46
C VAL A 186 -5.65 13.48 -7.61
N MET A 187 -4.64 12.69 -8.00
CA MET A 187 -4.17 11.54 -7.22
C MET A 187 -3.57 11.97 -5.89
N GLY A 188 -2.85 13.10 -5.84
CA GLY A 188 -2.37 13.69 -4.59
C GLY A 188 -3.52 14.06 -3.65
N LEU A 189 -4.61 14.63 -4.17
CA LEU A 189 -5.82 14.91 -3.37
C LEU A 189 -6.47 13.61 -2.86
N LEU A 190 -6.57 12.58 -3.71
CA LEU A 190 -7.10 11.28 -3.30
C LEU A 190 -6.21 10.60 -2.25
N LEU A 191 -4.89 10.65 -2.41
CA LEU A 191 -3.95 10.10 -1.45
C LEU A 191 -4.03 10.82 -0.11
N ALA A 192 -4.16 12.14 -0.12
CA ALA A 192 -4.37 12.94 1.09
C ALA A 192 -5.67 12.53 1.78
N ALA A 193 -6.75 12.29 1.03
CA ALA A 193 -8.01 11.82 1.58
C ALA A 193 -7.88 10.43 2.23
N ILE A 194 -7.20 9.48 1.56
CA ILE A 194 -6.92 8.14 2.11
C ILE A 194 -6.08 8.24 3.39
N ALA A 195 -5.04 9.07 3.36
CA ALA A 195 -4.18 9.33 4.50
C ALA A 195 -4.96 9.87 5.71
N VAL A 196 -5.82 10.87 5.47
CA VAL A 196 -6.70 11.43 6.49
C VAL A 196 -7.69 10.38 7.00
N GLN A 197 -8.23 9.52 6.14
CA GLN A 197 -9.10 8.43 6.57
C GLN A 197 -8.37 7.47 7.52
N PHE A 198 -7.13 7.10 7.23
CA PHE A 198 -6.33 6.26 8.13
C PHE A 198 -6.04 6.94 9.48
N LEU A 199 -5.80 8.26 9.47
CA LEU A 199 -5.66 9.05 10.70
C LEU A 199 -6.96 9.04 11.51
N ILE A 200 -8.11 9.30 10.88
CA ILE A 200 -9.42 9.32 11.54
C ILE A 200 -9.72 7.94 12.12
N ASP A 201 -9.65 6.88 11.32
CA ASP A 201 -9.91 5.51 11.74
C ASP A 201 -9.01 5.10 12.90
N GLY A 202 -7.72 5.47 12.83
CA GLY A 202 -6.75 5.21 13.88
C GLY A 202 -7.05 5.99 15.16
N ILE A 203 -7.37 7.28 15.07
CA ILE A 203 -7.70 8.12 16.24
C ILE A 203 -8.99 7.64 16.91
N VAL A 204 -10.04 7.37 16.14
CA VAL A 204 -11.32 6.88 16.66
C VAL A 204 -11.14 5.54 17.36
N ALA A 205 -10.45 4.59 16.72
CA ALA A 205 -10.21 3.27 17.32
C ALA A 205 -9.32 3.36 18.57
N ALA A 206 -8.34 4.27 18.60
CA ALA A 206 -7.52 4.51 19.79
C ALA A 206 -8.35 5.14 20.94
N ALA A 207 -9.26 6.06 20.62
CA ALA A 207 -10.13 6.69 21.61
C ALA A 207 -11.14 5.70 22.22
N GLN A 208 -11.75 4.85 21.40
CA GLN A 208 -12.60 3.74 21.86
C GLN A 208 -11.85 2.78 22.77
N MET A 209 -10.62 2.40 22.40
CA MET A 209 -9.79 1.50 23.21
C MET A 209 -9.45 2.08 24.59
N LYS A 210 -9.37 3.41 24.72
CA LYS A 210 -9.16 4.09 26.00
C LYS A 210 -10.46 4.40 26.76
N GLY A 211 -11.63 3.99 26.23
CA GLY A 211 -12.93 4.30 26.82
C GLY A 211 -13.33 5.77 26.74
N LEU A 212 -12.70 6.55 25.84
CA LEU A 212 -13.02 7.96 25.62
C LEU A 212 -14.23 8.15 24.68
N LEU A 213 -14.55 7.12 23.89
CA LEU A 213 -15.72 7.05 23.02
C LEU A 213 -16.44 5.73 23.30
N GLY A 214 -17.76 5.81 23.53
CA GLY A 214 -18.64 4.66 23.72
C GLY A 214 -19.05 3.99 22.42
#